data_AF-A0AA35LUJ3-F1
#
_entry.id   AF-A0AA35LUJ3-F1
#
_cell.length_a   1.000
_cell.length_b   1.000
_cell.length_c   1.000
_cell.angle_alpha   90.00
_cell.angle_beta   90.00
_cell.angle_gamma   90.00
#
_symmetry.space_group_name_H-M   'P 1'
#
loop_
_entity.id
_entity.type
_entity.pdbx_description
1 polymer ?
#
loop_
_entity_poly.entity_id
_entity_poly.type
_entity_poly.pdbx_seq_one_letter_code
_entity_poly.pdbx_strand_id
1 'polypeptide(L)'
;MEQEQLEIYVWHIRTLEITSVLRLSDSTLARRGEVRQSRIASPDPEYHAAGRRTNTRVQRRRHALMAERHTCIEDLVAAVPAYSTPSDHRRPTRFLDPLLILNTEHPGVNFVGQILGPRRQSLKKLQQRYAATTSLRGRGSVKQGRGNVRRRGSVHSEDDSGQPLHALISADSRCKVQEAIRILQQVVDNVISSPEEQNDRKNKQLRDLAMMNVTFRDDEARQRIKSSTREETTISDKQMTTGSY
;
A
#
# COMPACT_ATOMS: atom_id res chain seq x y z
N MET A 1 26.98 27.09 3.48
CA MET A 1 28.17 26.71 2.69
C MET A 1 29.21 25.95 3.51
N GLU A 2 29.98 26.58 4.41
CA GLU A 2 31.05 25.88 5.18
C GLU A 2 30.52 24.74 6.07
N GLN A 3 29.39 24.96 6.76
CA GLN A 3 28.81 23.96 7.67
C GLN A 3 28.27 22.73 6.94
N GLU A 4 27.58 22.92 5.82
CA GLU A 4 27.04 21.81 5.00
C GLU A 4 28.17 20.96 4.41
N GLN A 5 29.28 21.57 4.00
CA GLN A 5 30.45 20.85 3.52
C GLN A 5 31.09 20.01 4.62
N LEU A 6 31.14 20.53 5.85
CA LEU A 6 31.64 19.80 7.00
C LEU A 6 30.74 18.62 7.38
N GLU A 7 29.42 18.79 7.32
CA GLU A 7 28.46 17.70 7.53
C GLU A 7 28.62 16.58 6.49
N ILE A 8 28.72 16.93 5.21
CA ILE A 8 28.99 15.97 4.12
C ILE A 8 30.29 15.21 4.40
N TYR A 9 31.35 15.91 4.82
CA TYR A 9 32.63 15.29 5.14
C TYR A 9 32.53 14.32 6.33
N VAL A 10 31.81 14.70 7.38
CA VAL A 10 31.55 13.86 8.56
C VAL A 10 30.80 12.59 8.16
N TRP A 11 29.71 12.70 7.38
CA TRP A 11 28.97 11.52 6.90
C TRP A 11 29.83 10.62 6.02
N HIS A 12 30.68 11.21 5.18
CA HIS A 12 31.58 10.46 4.30
C HIS A 12 32.62 9.65 5.09
N ILE A 13 33.35 10.29 6.01
CA ILE A 13 34.30 9.59 6.90
C ILE A 13 33.58 8.49 7.67
N ARG A 14 32.42 8.80 8.25
CA ARG A 14 31.68 7.84 9.06
C ARG A 14 31.29 6.60 8.26
N THR A 15 30.87 6.79 7.01
CA THR A 15 30.55 5.70 6.08
C THR A 15 31.78 4.82 5.80
N LEU A 16 32.96 5.42 5.61
CA LEU A 16 34.21 4.69 5.39
C LEU A 16 34.68 3.92 6.63
N GLU A 17 34.61 4.55 7.81
CA GLU A 17 34.91 3.91 9.09
C GLU A 17 34.06 2.66 9.31
N ILE A 18 32.73 2.79 9.16
CA ILE A 18 31.83 1.67 9.36
C ILE A 18 32.11 0.57 8.34
N THR A 19 32.37 0.93 7.08
CA THR A 19 32.70 -0.04 6.03
C THR A 19 33.99 -0.81 6.33
N SER A 20 35.01 -0.12 6.86
CA SER A 20 36.25 -0.76 7.33
C SER A 20 35.95 -1.73 8.48
N VAL A 21 35.16 -1.30 9.46
CA VAL A 21 34.77 -2.14 10.60
C VAL A 21 33.97 -3.37 10.18
N LEU A 22 33.06 -3.24 9.22
CA LEU A 22 32.25 -4.35 8.71
C LEU A 22 33.06 -5.39 7.91
N ARG A 23 34.26 -5.04 7.42
CA ARG A 23 35.19 -5.98 6.76
C ARG A 23 36.03 -6.79 7.75
N LEU A 24 36.15 -6.34 9.00
CA LEU A 24 36.88 -7.06 10.04
C LEU A 24 36.12 -8.32 10.49
N SER A 25 36.84 -9.28 11.07
CA SER A 25 36.27 -10.55 11.53
C SER A 25 35.33 -10.37 12.74
N ASP A 26 34.35 -11.25 12.85
CA ASP A 26 33.31 -11.21 13.90
C ASP A 26 33.89 -11.20 15.33
N SER A 27 35.07 -11.77 15.54
CA SER A 27 35.77 -11.77 16.84
C SER A 27 36.27 -10.37 17.26
N THR A 28 36.63 -9.53 16.29
CA THR A 28 37.03 -8.13 16.54
C THR A 28 35.83 -7.22 16.77
N LEU A 29 34.72 -7.47 16.04
CA LEU A 29 33.43 -6.82 16.26
C LEU A 29 32.84 -7.14 17.63
N ALA A 30 33.13 -8.31 18.19
CA ALA A 30 32.74 -8.66 19.55
C ALA A 30 33.53 -7.92 20.63
N ARG A 31 34.82 -7.60 20.37
CA ARG A 31 35.74 -6.97 21.34
C ARG A 31 35.73 -5.44 21.31
N ARG A 32 35.62 -4.80 20.14
CA ARG A 32 35.71 -3.33 19.98
C ARG A 32 34.52 -2.54 20.58
N GLY A 33 33.63 -3.21 21.32
CA GLY A 33 32.28 -2.73 21.68
C GLY A 33 32.09 -2.45 23.15
N GLU A 34 33.17 -2.54 23.93
CA GLU A 34 33.19 -2.34 25.37
C GLU A 34 33.13 -0.85 25.76
N VAL A 35 32.40 -0.02 25.01
CA VAL A 35 31.89 1.21 25.62
C VAL A 35 30.77 0.74 26.53
N ARG A 36 31.02 0.85 27.84
CA ARG A 36 30.13 0.54 28.95
C ARG A 36 28.85 1.38 28.87
N GLN A 37 28.02 1.15 27.87
CA GLN A 37 26.64 1.64 27.83
C GLN A 37 25.89 0.86 28.91
N SER A 38 25.92 1.46 30.09
CA SER A 38 25.16 1.11 31.25
C SER A 38 23.72 0.72 30.89
N ARG A 39 23.38 -0.53 31.21
CA ARG A 39 22.08 -0.97 31.74
C ARG A 39 20.85 -0.88 30.80
N ILE A 40 20.95 -1.33 29.57
CA ILE A 40 19.74 -1.79 28.85
C ILE A 40 19.85 -3.30 28.69
N ALA A 41 18.83 -4.03 29.18
CA ALA A 41 18.74 -5.46 29.01
C ALA A 41 18.81 -5.79 27.50
N SER A 42 19.57 -6.82 27.14
CA SER A 42 19.59 -7.24 25.75
C SER A 42 18.19 -7.68 25.31
N PRO A 43 17.70 -7.28 24.12
CA PRO A 43 16.48 -7.82 23.53
C PRO A 43 16.42 -9.35 23.55
N ASP A 44 15.20 -9.86 23.57
CA ASP A 44 14.88 -11.28 23.64
C ASP A 44 15.49 -12.07 22.47
N PRO A 45 15.89 -13.33 22.70
CA PRO A 45 16.51 -14.15 21.68
C PRO A 45 15.49 -14.57 20.60
N GLU A 46 15.73 -14.14 19.37
CA GLU A 46 15.01 -14.61 18.19
C GLU A 46 15.68 -15.87 17.61
N TYR A 47 14.84 -16.81 17.15
CA TYR A 47 15.26 -18.07 16.55
C TYR A 47 14.67 -18.22 15.15
N HIS A 48 15.45 -18.78 14.24
CA HIS A 48 14.97 -19.19 12.92
C HIS A 48 14.12 -20.49 13.02
N ALA A 49 13.38 -20.83 11.98
CA ALA A 49 12.64 -22.10 11.86
C ALA A 49 13.50 -23.38 12.06
N ALA A 50 14.83 -23.26 11.99
CA ALA A 50 15.78 -24.35 12.25
C ALA A 50 16.33 -24.36 13.70
N GLY A 51 15.76 -23.57 14.61
CA GLY A 51 16.14 -23.50 16.02
C GLY A 51 17.47 -22.80 16.31
N ARG A 52 18.13 -22.21 15.29
CA ARG A 52 19.35 -21.41 15.48
C ARG A 52 19.00 -19.98 15.87
N ARG A 53 19.73 -19.42 16.84
CA ARG A 53 19.59 -18.02 17.27
C ARG A 53 20.04 -17.07 16.16
N THR A 54 19.17 -16.18 15.74
CA THR A 54 19.41 -15.16 14.70
C THR A 54 19.85 -13.81 15.27
N ASN A 55 19.54 -13.57 16.54
CA ASN A 55 19.83 -12.33 17.24
C ASN A 55 21.01 -12.52 18.22
N THR A 56 22.20 -12.80 17.69
CA THR A 56 23.43 -12.80 18.50
C THR A 56 23.94 -11.38 18.73
N ARG A 57 24.80 -11.19 19.75
CA ARG A 57 25.40 -9.88 20.05
C ARG A 57 26.15 -9.28 18.86
N VAL A 58 26.91 -10.10 18.14
CA VAL A 58 27.67 -9.68 16.97
C VAL A 58 26.72 -9.26 15.84
N GLN A 59 25.68 -10.06 15.58
CA GLN A 59 24.68 -9.74 14.57
C GLN A 59 23.93 -8.43 14.88
N ARG A 60 23.52 -8.21 16.13
CA ARG A 60 22.91 -6.93 16.56
C ARG A 60 23.82 -5.74 16.30
N ARG A 61 25.09 -5.87 16.68
CA ARG A 61 26.06 -4.79 16.48
C ARG A 61 26.29 -4.53 14.99
N ARG A 62 26.41 -5.59 14.20
CA ARG A 62 26.57 -5.50 12.74
C ARG A 62 25.35 -4.82 12.11
N HIS A 63 24.14 -5.19 12.52
CA HIS A 63 22.90 -4.58 12.08
C HIS A 63 22.83 -3.09 12.48
N ALA A 64 23.22 -2.74 13.71
CA ALA A 64 23.26 -1.35 14.17
C ALA A 64 24.24 -0.49 13.35
N LEU A 65 25.45 -1.00 13.11
CA LEU A 65 26.44 -0.33 12.25
C LEU A 65 25.95 -0.22 10.79
N MET A 66 25.30 -1.26 10.26
CA MET A 66 24.72 -1.21 8.92
C MET A 66 23.59 -0.18 8.81
N ALA A 67 22.74 -0.07 9.85
CA ALA A 67 21.68 0.94 9.92
C ALA A 67 22.25 2.35 9.99
N GLU A 68 23.25 2.59 10.84
CA GLU A 68 23.95 3.87 10.92
C GLU A 68 24.59 4.26 9.58
N ARG A 69 25.29 3.32 8.94
CA ARG A 69 25.87 3.50 7.60
C ARG A 69 24.78 3.81 6.57
N HIS A 70 23.62 3.19 6.68
CA HIS A 70 22.50 3.44 5.78
C HIS A 70 22.04 4.90 5.89
N THR A 71 21.77 5.39 7.11
CA THR A 71 21.39 6.79 7.36
C THR A 71 22.41 7.76 6.78
N CYS A 72 23.71 7.59 7.06
CA CYS A 72 24.75 8.48 6.51
C CYS A 72 24.78 8.48 4.97
N ILE A 73 24.56 7.33 4.33
CA ILE A 73 24.49 7.25 2.86
C ILE A 73 23.22 7.92 2.32
N GLU A 74 22.09 7.81 3.03
CA GLU A 74 20.86 8.50 2.64
C GLU A 74 21.04 10.01 2.67
N ASP A 75 21.65 10.53 3.74
CA ASP A 75 21.96 11.95 3.90
C ASP A 75 22.97 12.43 2.83
N LEU A 76 24.02 11.64 2.56
CA LEU A 76 25.00 11.94 1.51
C LEU A 76 24.38 11.99 0.11
N VAL A 77 23.52 11.04 -0.24
CA VAL A 77 22.83 11.03 -1.55
C VAL A 77 21.86 12.20 -1.66
N ALA A 78 21.24 12.61 -0.55
CA ALA A 78 20.37 13.79 -0.53
C ALA A 78 21.16 15.09 -0.74
N ALA A 79 22.34 15.22 -0.11
CA ALA A 79 23.16 16.42 -0.20
C ALA A 79 24.00 16.50 -1.49
N VAL A 80 24.49 15.37 -2.01
CA VAL A 80 25.36 15.31 -3.19
C VAL A 80 24.74 14.40 -4.25
N PRO A 81 24.04 14.95 -5.26
CA PRO A 81 23.41 14.17 -6.33
C PRO A 81 24.36 13.30 -7.16
N ALA A 82 25.66 13.66 -7.19
CA ALA A 82 26.70 12.92 -7.91
C ALA A 82 27.38 11.80 -7.06
N TYR A 83 26.95 11.60 -5.81
CA TYR A 83 27.58 10.61 -4.93
C TYR A 83 27.23 9.18 -5.36
N SER A 84 28.26 8.37 -5.63
CA SER A 84 28.10 6.97 -5.97
C SER A 84 28.04 6.12 -4.69
N THR A 85 26.89 5.48 -4.45
CA THR A 85 26.71 4.60 -3.30
C THR A 85 27.69 3.42 -3.36
N PRO A 86 28.35 3.04 -2.26
CA PRO A 86 29.24 1.88 -2.22
C PRO A 86 28.51 0.60 -2.68
N SER A 87 29.22 -0.32 -3.35
CA SER A 87 28.66 -1.55 -3.95
C SER A 87 27.83 -2.42 -2.99
N ASP A 88 28.11 -2.37 -1.69
CA ASP A 88 27.41 -3.16 -0.66
C ASP A 88 26.14 -2.46 -0.11
N HIS A 89 25.85 -1.24 -0.55
CA HIS A 89 24.65 -0.51 -0.11
C HIS A 89 23.48 -0.84 -1.04
N ARG A 90 22.60 -1.72 -0.56
CA ARG A 90 21.33 -1.99 -1.21
C ARG A 90 20.24 -1.16 -0.53
N ARG A 91 19.75 -0.11 -1.19
CA ARG A 91 18.52 0.56 -0.75
C ARG A 91 17.39 -0.47 -0.68
N PRO A 92 16.51 -0.42 0.34
CA PRO A 92 15.33 -1.27 0.37
C PRO A 92 14.56 -1.02 -0.92
N THR A 93 14.48 -2.04 -1.76
CA THR A 93 13.97 -1.89 -3.13
C THR A 93 12.49 -1.50 -3.13
N ARG A 94 11.77 -1.85 -2.06
CA ARG A 94 10.36 -1.51 -1.87
C ARG A 94 10.05 -1.36 -0.39
N PHE A 95 9.32 -0.30 -0.05
CA PHE A 95 8.69 -0.14 1.24
C PHE A 95 7.42 -0.98 1.28
N LEU A 96 7.07 -1.50 2.45
CA LEU A 96 5.93 -2.40 2.65
C LEU A 96 5.20 -2.01 3.93
N ASP A 97 4.01 -1.46 3.82
CA ASP A 97 3.19 -1.09 4.98
C ASP A 97 1.81 -1.79 4.89
N PRO A 98 1.41 -2.53 5.93
CA PRO A 98 0.09 -3.14 6.02
C PRO A 98 -0.95 -2.15 6.59
N LEU A 99 -2.09 -2.00 5.91
CA LEU A 99 -3.29 -1.34 6.45
C LEU A 99 -4.30 -2.39 6.91
N LEU A 100 -4.61 -2.42 8.20
CA LEU A 100 -5.66 -3.27 8.76
C LEU A 100 -7.04 -2.73 8.36
N ILE A 101 -7.93 -3.63 7.93
CA ILE A 101 -9.33 -3.32 7.61
C ILE A 101 -10.20 -4.02 8.65
N LEU A 102 -10.96 -3.24 9.44
CA LEU A 102 -11.77 -3.74 10.56
C LEU A 102 -13.05 -4.46 10.07
N ASN A 103 -12.88 -5.61 9.44
CA ASN A 103 -14.00 -6.41 8.95
C ASN A 103 -14.85 -7.01 10.09
N THR A 104 -14.27 -7.23 11.27
CA THR A 104 -14.96 -7.77 12.45
C THR A 104 -16.05 -6.83 12.96
N GLU A 105 -15.86 -5.52 12.83
CA GLU A 105 -16.80 -4.51 13.36
C GLU A 105 -18.02 -4.34 12.45
N HIS A 106 -17.89 -4.64 11.15
CA HIS A 106 -18.95 -4.46 10.16
C HIS A 106 -19.12 -5.70 9.26
N PRO A 107 -19.69 -6.80 9.76
CA PRO A 107 -19.82 -8.07 9.03
C PRO A 107 -20.77 -8.01 7.82
N GLY A 108 -21.65 -7.01 7.72
CA GLY A 108 -22.54 -6.81 6.59
C GLY A 108 -21.92 -6.07 5.40
N VAL A 109 -20.70 -5.53 5.54
CA VAL A 109 -20.11 -4.61 4.56
C VAL A 109 -19.06 -5.30 3.70
N ASN A 110 -19.24 -5.21 2.38
CA ASN A 110 -18.34 -5.81 1.39
C ASN A 110 -17.13 -4.92 1.04
N PHE A 111 -16.19 -4.76 1.98
CA PHE A 111 -14.98 -3.92 1.80
C PHE A 111 -14.16 -4.31 0.56
N VAL A 112 -13.95 -5.61 0.34
CA VAL A 112 -13.16 -6.11 -0.80
C VAL A 112 -13.78 -5.68 -2.13
N GLY A 113 -15.11 -5.73 -2.25
CA GLY A 113 -15.83 -5.31 -3.46
C GLY A 113 -15.67 -3.81 -3.72
N GLN A 114 -15.83 -2.98 -2.68
CA GLN A 114 -15.76 -1.52 -2.77
C GLN A 114 -14.36 -0.99 -3.09
N ILE A 115 -13.33 -1.67 -2.58
CA ILE A 115 -11.92 -1.35 -2.83
C ILE A 115 -11.52 -1.78 -4.25
N LEU A 116 -11.87 -3.00 -4.67
CA LEU A 116 -11.51 -3.50 -6.00
C LEU A 116 -12.26 -2.77 -7.12
N GLY A 117 -13.57 -2.61 -6.96
CA GLY A 117 -14.47 -2.15 -8.01
C GLY A 117 -14.61 -3.12 -9.19
N PRO A 118 -15.34 -2.71 -10.25
CA PRO A 118 -15.62 -3.56 -11.41
C PRO A 118 -14.31 -3.97 -12.10
N ARG A 119 -14.12 -5.28 -12.30
CA ARG A 119 -12.90 -5.88 -12.88
C ARG A 119 -11.59 -5.35 -12.29
N ARG A 120 -11.57 -4.97 -11.00
CA ARG A 120 -10.41 -4.36 -10.32
C ARG A 120 -9.95 -3.02 -10.90
N GLN A 121 -10.78 -2.34 -11.68
CA GLN A 121 -10.40 -1.08 -12.31
C GLN A 121 -10.18 0.03 -11.28
N SER A 122 -10.99 0.11 -10.22
CA SER A 122 -10.80 1.10 -9.15
C SER A 122 -9.45 0.91 -8.46
N LEU A 123 -9.10 -0.35 -8.12
CA LEU A 123 -7.80 -0.68 -7.56
C LEU A 123 -6.67 -0.38 -8.54
N LYS A 124 -6.81 -0.73 -9.83
CA LYS A 124 -5.79 -0.45 -10.85
C LYS A 124 -5.57 1.06 -11.03
N LYS A 125 -6.63 1.87 -11.01
CA LYS A 125 -6.55 3.34 -11.06
C LYS A 125 -5.81 3.89 -9.84
N LEU A 126 -6.09 3.37 -8.65
CA LEU A 126 -5.37 3.73 -7.42
C LEU A 126 -3.88 3.40 -7.55
N GLN A 127 -3.55 2.18 -7.97
CA GLN A 127 -2.18 1.72 -8.12
C GLN A 127 -1.40 2.55 -9.14
N GLN A 128 -2.02 2.87 -10.28
CA GLN A 128 -1.42 3.69 -11.32
C GLN A 128 -1.21 5.14 -10.87
N ARG A 129 -2.19 5.74 -10.17
CA ARG A 129 -2.12 7.13 -9.71
C ARG A 129 -1.03 7.37 -8.67
N TYR A 130 -0.83 6.43 -7.75
CA TYR A 130 0.12 6.57 -6.65
C TYR A 130 1.43 5.79 -6.86
N ALA A 131 1.59 5.15 -8.03
CA ALA A 131 2.73 4.27 -8.34
C ALA A 131 3.01 3.28 -7.19
N ALA A 132 1.94 2.71 -6.63
CA ALA A 132 1.98 1.81 -5.49
C ALA A 132 1.26 0.50 -5.83
N THR A 133 1.82 -0.62 -5.42
CA THR A 133 1.23 -1.95 -5.57
C THR A 133 0.45 -2.30 -4.30
N THR A 134 -0.87 -2.34 -4.39
CA THR A 134 -1.75 -2.75 -3.29
C THR A 134 -2.23 -4.19 -3.49
N SER A 135 -2.09 -5.04 -2.48
CA SER A 135 -2.63 -6.40 -2.49
C SER A 135 -3.47 -6.65 -1.24
N LEU A 136 -4.70 -7.17 -1.41
CA LEU A 136 -5.56 -7.53 -0.30
C LEU A 136 -5.23 -8.95 0.18
N ARG A 137 -5.09 -9.09 1.49
CA ARG A 137 -4.60 -10.26 2.21
C ARG A 137 -5.46 -10.51 3.46
N GLY A 138 -5.27 -11.65 4.13
CA GLY A 138 -6.07 -12.02 5.29
C GLY A 138 -7.41 -12.72 5.01
N ARG A 139 -8.10 -13.06 6.11
CA ARG A 139 -9.41 -13.74 6.11
C ARG A 139 -10.46 -12.94 5.32
N GLY A 140 -11.13 -13.61 4.37
CA GLY A 140 -12.16 -12.99 3.53
C GLY A 140 -11.66 -12.31 2.24
N SER A 141 -10.33 -12.23 2.01
CA SER A 141 -9.77 -11.69 0.76
C SER A 141 -10.06 -12.57 -0.47
N VAL A 142 -10.12 -13.88 -0.28
CA VAL A 142 -10.34 -14.85 -1.36
C VAL A 142 -11.79 -15.33 -1.36
N LYS A 143 -12.47 -15.17 -2.50
CA LYS A 143 -13.81 -15.74 -2.70
C LYS A 143 -13.73 -17.27 -2.56
N GLN A 144 -14.53 -17.81 -1.65
CA GLN A 144 -14.74 -19.26 -1.43
C GLN A 144 -14.83 -19.99 -2.79
N GLY A 145 -13.99 -21.00 -3.01
CA GLY A 145 -13.99 -21.83 -4.24
C GLY A 145 -12.94 -21.51 -5.30
N ARG A 146 -12.16 -20.41 -5.21
CA ARG A 146 -11.05 -20.10 -6.15
C ARG A 146 -9.64 -20.27 -5.57
N GLY A 147 -9.52 -20.80 -4.35
CA GLY A 147 -8.32 -20.67 -3.50
C GLY A 147 -7.05 -21.43 -3.91
N ASN A 148 -7.13 -22.64 -4.46
CA ASN A 148 -6.00 -23.58 -4.31
C ASN A 148 -5.25 -24.02 -5.58
N VAL A 149 -5.60 -23.53 -6.77
CA VAL A 149 -5.03 -24.08 -8.02
C VAL A 149 -3.75 -23.36 -8.49
N ARG A 150 -3.53 -22.09 -8.12
CA ARG A 150 -2.44 -21.27 -8.71
C ARG A 150 -1.44 -20.63 -7.76
N ARG A 151 -1.55 -20.83 -6.44
CA ARG A 151 -0.68 -20.15 -5.45
C ARG A 151 0.28 -21.05 -4.69
N ARG A 152 0.45 -22.31 -5.12
CA ARG A 152 1.25 -23.33 -4.42
C ARG A 152 2.78 -23.15 -4.54
N GLY A 153 3.26 -21.92 -4.75
CA GLY A 153 4.68 -21.64 -5.03
C GLY A 153 5.19 -20.27 -4.57
N SER A 154 4.38 -19.47 -3.88
CA SER A 154 4.87 -18.23 -3.24
C SER A 154 4.99 -18.47 -1.74
N VAL A 155 6.22 -18.38 -1.24
CA VAL A 155 6.63 -18.55 0.17
C VAL A 155 5.92 -17.55 1.12
N HIS A 156 5.15 -16.59 0.57
CA HIS A 156 4.46 -15.53 1.32
C HIS A 156 2.92 -15.59 1.19
N SER A 157 2.33 -16.76 0.88
CA SER A 157 0.87 -16.86 0.69
C SER A 157 0.14 -17.87 1.58
N GLU A 158 0.83 -18.79 2.25
CA GLU A 158 0.18 -19.87 3.01
C GLU A 158 -0.17 -19.42 4.46
N ASP A 159 0.70 -18.63 5.10
CA ASP A 159 0.55 -18.22 6.52
C ASP A 159 -0.47 -17.08 6.76
N ASP A 160 -0.93 -16.46 5.69
CA ASP A 160 -1.70 -15.21 5.74
C ASP A 160 -3.20 -15.44 5.94
N SER A 161 -3.64 -16.70 5.87
CA SER A 161 -5.04 -17.10 6.09
C SER A 161 -5.48 -16.95 7.54
N GLY A 162 -4.54 -16.92 8.49
CA GLY A 162 -4.80 -16.67 9.91
C GLY A 162 -4.98 -15.19 10.25
N GLN A 163 -4.50 -14.26 9.42
CA GLN A 163 -4.50 -12.83 9.73
C GLN A 163 -5.84 -12.16 9.40
N PRO A 164 -6.25 -11.09 10.12
CA PRO A 164 -7.43 -10.31 9.78
C PRO A 164 -7.30 -9.69 8.38
N LEU A 165 -8.43 -9.27 7.79
CA LEU A 165 -8.44 -8.64 6.47
C LEU A 165 -7.53 -7.40 6.48
N HIS A 166 -6.54 -7.37 5.59
CA HIS A 166 -5.63 -6.23 5.50
C HIS A 166 -5.17 -5.99 4.07
N ALA A 167 -4.74 -4.77 3.79
CA ALA A 167 -4.18 -4.36 2.52
C ALA A 167 -2.67 -4.14 2.66
N LEU A 168 -1.89 -4.94 1.94
CA LEU A 168 -0.45 -4.79 1.86
C LEU A 168 -0.10 -3.82 0.73
N ILE A 169 0.49 -2.68 1.08
CA ILE A 169 0.85 -1.63 0.12
C ILE A 169 2.38 -1.63 -0.03
N SER A 170 2.84 -1.65 -1.28
CA SER A 170 4.26 -1.63 -1.60
C SER A 170 4.58 -0.57 -2.65
N ALA A 171 5.58 0.28 -2.41
CA ALA A 171 6.03 1.27 -3.39
C ALA A 171 7.53 1.55 -3.25
N ASP A 172 8.09 2.26 -4.22
CA ASP A 172 9.52 2.59 -4.27
C ASP A 172 9.91 3.70 -3.28
N SER A 173 8.94 4.46 -2.76
CA SER A 173 9.16 5.56 -1.81
C SER A 173 8.15 5.53 -0.68
N ARG A 174 8.61 5.85 0.53
CA ARG A 174 7.77 5.92 1.74
C ARG A 174 6.65 6.96 1.62
N CYS A 175 6.91 8.11 1.00
CA CYS A 175 5.90 9.15 0.77
C CYS A 175 4.75 8.63 -0.10
N LYS A 176 5.06 7.85 -1.15
CA LYS A 176 4.04 7.20 -2.01
C LYS A 176 3.20 6.19 -1.25
N VAL A 177 3.83 5.40 -0.38
CA VAL A 177 3.12 4.42 0.47
C VAL A 177 2.15 5.14 1.41
N GLN A 178 2.60 6.21 2.08
CA GLN A 178 1.77 6.99 3.00
C GLN A 178 0.56 7.63 2.30
N GLU A 179 0.74 8.23 1.12
CA GLU A 179 -0.39 8.76 0.34
C GLU A 179 -1.36 7.65 -0.10
N ALA A 180 -0.84 6.50 -0.54
CA ALA A 180 -1.69 5.38 -0.91
C ALA A 180 -2.50 4.85 0.29
N ILE A 181 -1.89 4.78 1.48
CA ILE A 181 -2.57 4.42 2.74
C ILE A 181 -3.68 5.42 3.03
N ARG A 182 -3.39 6.72 2.99
CA ARG A 182 -4.35 7.79 3.29
C ARG A 182 -5.60 7.70 2.41
N ILE A 183 -5.41 7.50 1.10
CA ILE A 183 -6.52 7.38 0.16
C ILE A 183 -7.30 6.08 0.36
N LEU A 184 -6.61 4.99 0.69
CA LEU A 184 -7.26 3.71 0.98
C LEU A 184 -8.08 3.79 2.27
N GLN A 185 -7.56 4.43 3.31
CA GLN A 185 -8.28 4.74 4.56
C GLN A 185 -9.54 5.57 4.27
N GLN A 186 -9.43 6.64 3.49
CA GLN A 186 -10.60 7.43 3.07
C GLN A 186 -11.67 6.57 2.37
N VAL A 187 -11.28 5.61 1.53
CA VAL A 187 -12.25 4.69 0.90
C VAL A 187 -12.92 3.79 1.93
N VAL A 188 -12.17 3.30 2.92
CA VAL A 188 -12.71 2.48 4.02
C VAL A 188 -13.65 3.30 4.89
N ASP A 189 -13.25 4.51 5.29
CA ASP A 189 -14.05 5.41 6.13
C ASP A 189 -15.36 5.78 5.45
N ASN A 190 -15.32 6.14 4.17
CA ASN A 190 -16.54 6.42 3.38
C ASN A 190 -17.49 5.21 3.33
N VAL A 191 -16.94 3.98 3.31
CA VAL A 191 -17.74 2.76 3.30
C VAL A 191 -18.36 2.47 4.67
N ILE A 192 -17.73 2.91 5.76
CA ILE A 192 -18.25 2.79 7.14
C ILE A 192 -19.29 3.87 7.42
N SER A 193 -19.03 5.12 7.02
CA SER A 193 -19.90 6.27 7.30
C SER A 193 -21.14 6.32 6.42
N SER A 194 -21.10 5.78 5.20
CA SER A 194 -22.26 5.77 4.30
C SER A 194 -23.05 4.46 4.42
N PRO A 195 -24.33 4.49 4.84
CA PRO A 195 -25.18 3.31 4.83
C PRO A 195 -25.36 2.76 3.40
N GLU A 196 -25.67 1.47 3.28
CA GLU A 196 -25.65 0.74 2.00
C GLU A 196 -26.52 1.36 0.89
N GLU A 197 -27.61 2.04 1.26
CA GLU A 197 -28.58 2.63 0.34
C GLU A 197 -28.13 3.96 -0.25
N GLN A 198 -27.26 4.70 0.46
CA GLN A 198 -26.81 6.05 0.05
C GLN A 198 -25.38 6.06 -0.50
N ASN A 199 -24.78 4.89 -0.75
CA ASN A 199 -23.39 4.81 -1.15
C ASN A 199 -23.22 5.06 -2.65
N ASP A 200 -22.99 6.31 -3.04
CA ASP A 200 -22.76 6.74 -4.42
C ASP A 200 -21.63 5.97 -5.11
N ARG A 201 -20.59 5.60 -4.34
CA ARG A 201 -19.46 4.82 -4.87
C ARG A 201 -19.90 3.41 -5.26
N LYS A 202 -20.68 2.74 -4.40
CA LYS A 202 -21.26 1.41 -4.69
C LYS A 202 -22.13 1.47 -5.94
N ASN A 203 -23.02 2.45 -6.02
CA ASN A 203 -23.94 2.63 -7.15
C ASN A 203 -23.22 2.89 -8.46
N LYS A 204 -22.19 3.76 -8.45
CA LYS A 204 -21.35 4.01 -9.62
C LYS A 204 -20.61 2.75 -10.07
N GLN A 205 -20.06 1.97 -9.14
CA GLN A 205 -19.37 0.72 -9.47
C GLN A 205 -20.31 -0.34 -10.06
N LEU A 206 -21.54 -0.44 -9.55
CA LEU A 206 -22.56 -1.34 -10.09
C LEU A 206 -23.03 -0.90 -11.48
N ARG A 207 -23.21 0.40 -11.70
CA ARG A 207 -23.52 0.97 -13.01
C ARG A 207 -22.42 0.67 -14.03
N ASP A 208 -21.16 0.94 -13.67
CA ASP A 208 -20.00 0.66 -14.52
C ASP A 208 -19.90 -0.85 -14.84
N LEU A 209 -20.17 -1.72 -13.85
CA LEU A 209 -20.19 -3.17 -14.05
C LEU A 209 -21.28 -3.61 -15.03
N ALA A 210 -22.50 -3.10 -14.86
CA ALA A 210 -23.63 -3.42 -15.72
C ALA A 210 -23.41 -2.93 -17.16
N MET A 211 -22.83 -1.74 -17.32
CA MET A 211 -22.45 -1.18 -18.61
C MET A 211 -21.42 -2.08 -19.32
N MET A 212 -20.40 -2.56 -18.61
CA MET A 212 -19.39 -3.47 -19.16
C MET A 212 -19.93 -4.86 -19.50
N ASN A 213 -20.95 -5.33 -18.80
CA ASN A 213 -21.57 -6.63 -19.07
C ASN A 213 -22.68 -6.56 -20.13
N VAL A 214 -22.96 -5.37 -20.70
CA VAL A 214 -24.04 -5.16 -21.68
C VAL A 214 -25.40 -5.62 -21.15
N THR A 215 -25.58 -5.63 -19.83
CA THR A 215 -26.86 -5.95 -19.15
C THR A 215 -27.53 -4.70 -18.60
N PHE A 216 -26.95 -3.52 -18.85
CA PHE A 216 -27.45 -2.26 -18.34
C PHE A 216 -28.78 -1.92 -19.01
N ARG A 217 -29.86 -1.95 -18.23
CA ARG A 217 -31.16 -1.43 -18.61
C ARG A 217 -31.25 -0.01 -18.08
N ASP A 218 -31.10 0.95 -18.99
CA ASP A 218 -31.14 2.37 -18.65
C ASP A 218 -32.61 2.80 -18.46
N ASP A 219 -33.23 2.35 -17.37
CA ASP A 219 -34.65 2.61 -17.09
C ASP A 219 -34.90 4.12 -16.87
N GLU A 220 -33.91 4.86 -16.37
CA GLU A 220 -33.94 6.33 -16.26
C GLU A 220 -33.85 7.05 -17.63
N ALA A 221 -33.00 6.58 -18.55
CA ALA A 221 -32.93 7.14 -19.89
C ALA A 221 -34.24 6.88 -20.66
N ARG A 222 -34.84 5.69 -20.49
CA ARG A 222 -36.16 5.36 -21.04
C ARG A 222 -37.27 6.24 -20.48
N GLN A 223 -37.22 6.62 -19.20
CA GLN A 223 -38.20 7.52 -18.60
C GLN A 223 -38.06 8.96 -19.13
N ARG A 224 -36.84 9.47 -19.33
CA ARG A 224 -36.59 10.79 -19.96
C ARG A 224 -37.02 10.87 -21.43
N ILE A 225 -36.85 9.79 -22.19
CA ILE A 225 -37.32 9.72 -23.59
C ILE A 225 -38.86 9.68 -23.64
N LYS A 226 -39.50 9.01 -22.67
CA LYS A 226 -40.98 8.96 -22.57
C LYS A 226 -41.61 10.27 -22.11
N SER A 227 -40.94 11.05 -21.26
CA SER A 227 -41.45 12.36 -20.84
C SER A 227 -41.32 13.41 -21.94
N SER A 228 -40.20 13.41 -22.69
CA SER A 228 -39.99 14.31 -23.84
C SER A 228 -40.95 14.00 -25.00
N THR A 229 -41.18 12.72 -25.33
CA THR A 229 -42.18 12.35 -26.36
C THR A 229 -43.61 12.69 -25.96
N ARG A 230 -43.96 12.66 -24.66
CA ARG A 230 -45.28 13.13 -24.18
C ARG A 230 -45.46 14.64 -24.33
N GLU A 231 -44.43 15.43 -24.04
CA GLU A 231 -44.45 16.89 -24.20
C GLU A 231 -44.52 17.32 -25.68
N GLU A 232 -43.81 16.63 -26.57
CA GLU A 232 -43.89 16.89 -28.02
C GLU A 232 -45.28 16.58 -28.61
N THR A 233 -45.92 15.48 -28.19
CA THR A 233 -47.30 15.17 -28.62
C THR A 233 -48.32 16.20 -28.13
N THR A 234 -48.17 16.74 -26.91
CA THR A 234 -49.11 17.74 -26.36
C THR A 234 -48.98 19.12 -26.99
N ILE A 235 -47.82 19.45 -27.58
CA ILE A 235 -47.62 20.71 -28.33
C ILE A 235 -48.26 20.60 -29.73
N SER A 236 -48.20 19.43 -30.38
CA SER A 236 -48.79 19.22 -31.71
C SER A 236 -50.32 19.26 -31.71
N ASP A 237 -50.99 18.73 -30.68
CA ASP A 237 -52.45 18.73 -30.57
C ASP A 237 -53.03 20.14 -30.26
N LYS A 238 -52.24 21.02 -29.63
CA LYS A 238 -52.67 22.40 -29.35
C LYS A 238 -52.57 23.34 -30.55
N GLN A 239 -51.80 23.00 -31.59
CA GLN A 239 -51.71 23.84 -32.80
C GLN A 239 -52.78 23.52 -33.85
N MET A 240 -53.50 22.40 -33.73
CA MET A 240 -54.58 22.00 -34.64
C MET A 240 -55.96 22.57 -34.27
N THR A 241 -56.12 23.22 -33.11
CA THR A 241 -57.43 23.69 -32.61
C THR A 241 -57.67 25.19 -32.69
N THR A 242 -56.70 25.99 -33.14
CA THR A 242 -56.82 27.47 -33.25
C THR A 242 -57.02 27.99 -34.67
N GLY A 243 -57.19 27.11 -35.66
CA GLY A 243 -57.33 27.47 -37.08
C GLY A 243 -58.69 27.12 -37.69
N SER A 244 -59.80 27.58 -37.10
CA SER A 244 -61.08 27.62 -37.81
C SER A 244 -62.05 28.59 -37.12
N TYR A 245 -62.05 29.84 -37.56
CA TYR A 245 -63.21 30.74 -37.56
C TYR A 245 -63.06 31.74 -38.71
#